data_AF-A0A0R3U595-F1
#
_entry.id   AF-A0A0R3U595-F1
#
_cell.length_a   1.000
_cell.length_b   1.000
_cell.length_c   1.000
_cell.angle_alpha   90.00
_cell.angle_beta   90.00
_cell.angle_gamma   90.00
#
_symmetry.space_group_name_H-M   'P 1'
#
loop_
_entity.id
_entity.type
_entity.pdbx_description
1 polymer ?
#
loop_
_entity_poly.entity_id
_entity_poly.type
_entity_poly.pdbx_seq_one_letter_code
_entity_poly.pdbx_strand_id
1 'polypeptide(L)'
;MDVHRTTSDIARQHLNSSQESQKRFYDRTAHGAPCQRGDSVWLHQPYPNRGNFSKLDNPYTGPFEVVQSPPNNTYRIRPVSGPFTFPFTVHFNRLKSGLETSPNTVIEDPIPETGIPVHDTVEIPRTSPSPHPH
;
A
#
# COMPACT_ATOMS: atom_id res chain seq x y z
N MET A 1 10.93 7.06 41.19
CA MET A 1 10.92 6.09 40.08
C MET A 1 10.55 6.84 38.82
N ASP A 2 11.37 6.77 37.77
CA ASP A 2 11.29 7.65 36.59
C ASP A 2 10.18 7.22 35.61
N VAL A 3 9.08 7.97 35.59
CA VAL A 3 7.91 7.79 34.69
C VAL A 3 8.27 7.94 33.20
N HIS A 4 9.35 8.65 32.87
CA HIS A 4 9.79 8.83 31.48
C HIS A 4 10.34 7.54 30.83
N ARG A 5 10.92 6.64 31.63
CA ARG A 5 11.47 5.38 31.12
C ARG A 5 10.34 4.42 30.73
N THR A 6 9.30 4.31 31.57
CA THR A 6 8.16 3.43 31.33
C THR A 6 7.35 3.79 30.08
N THR A 7 7.13 5.08 29.80
CA THR A 7 6.41 5.51 28.59
C THR A 7 7.19 5.20 27.31
N SER A 8 8.51 5.35 27.35
CA SER A 8 9.39 5.03 26.21
C SER A 8 9.41 3.54 25.90
N ASP A 9 9.37 2.71 26.95
CA ASP A 9 9.38 1.25 26.84
C ASP A 9 8.05 0.73 26.26
N ILE A 10 6.92 1.27 26.75
CA ILE A 10 5.58 0.97 26.23
C ILE A 10 5.49 1.36 24.74
N ALA A 11 5.94 2.56 24.36
CA ALA A 11 5.94 3.00 22.98
C ALA A 11 6.77 2.08 22.06
N ARG A 12 7.94 1.60 22.52
CA ARG A 12 8.75 0.61 21.77
C ARG A 12 8.03 -0.72 21.61
N GLN A 13 7.40 -1.20 22.66
CA GLN A 13 6.66 -2.47 22.61
C GLN A 13 5.55 -2.41 21.57
N HIS A 14 4.75 -1.34 21.55
CA HIS A 14 3.70 -1.16 20.56
C HIS A 14 4.25 -1.06 19.13
N LEU A 15 5.35 -0.31 18.94
CA LEU A 15 5.99 -0.17 17.64
C LEU A 15 6.45 -1.53 17.11
N ASN A 16 7.11 -2.34 17.93
CA ASN A 16 7.59 -3.66 17.55
C ASN A 16 6.44 -4.60 17.18
N SER A 17 5.40 -4.67 18.01
CA SER A 17 4.23 -5.51 17.74
C SER A 17 3.51 -5.11 16.44
N SER A 18 3.42 -3.81 16.18
CA SER A 18 2.81 -3.28 14.95
C SER A 18 3.67 -3.62 13.72
N GLN A 19 4.99 -3.49 13.82
CA GLN A 19 5.92 -3.87 12.75
C GLN A 19 5.86 -5.36 12.43
N GLU A 20 5.83 -6.23 13.44
CA GLU A 20 5.72 -7.67 13.24
C GLU A 20 4.41 -8.03 12.52
N SER A 21 3.30 -7.43 12.95
CA SER A 21 1.99 -7.65 12.35
C SER A 21 1.95 -7.19 10.91
N GLN A 22 2.49 -6.00 10.62
CA GLN A 22 2.61 -5.46 9.27
C GLN A 22 3.47 -6.35 8.37
N LYS A 23 4.62 -6.83 8.87
CA LYS A 23 5.50 -7.75 8.14
C LYS A 23 4.78 -9.05 7.81
N ARG A 24 4.12 -9.67 8.80
CA ARG A 24 3.37 -10.93 8.60
C ARG A 24 2.25 -10.76 7.56
N PHE A 25 1.52 -9.65 7.64
CA PHE A 25 0.47 -9.34 6.66
C PHE A 25 1.05 -9.15 5.25
N TYR A 26 2.15 -8.40 5.14
CA TYR A 26 2.82 -8.20 3.87
C TYR A 26 3.36 -9.51 3.30
N ASP A 27 4.09 -10.32 4.07
CA ASP A 27 4.63 -11.60 3.61
C ASP A 27 3.53 -12.55 3.11
N ARG A 28 2.34 -12.51 3.73
CA ARG A 28 1.16 -13.29 3.31
C ARG A 28 0.56 -12.80 1.99
N THR A 29 0.53 -11.49 1.75
CA THR A 29 -0.22 -10.86 0.65
C THR A 29 0.65 -10.40 -0.52
N ALA A 30 1.96 -10.31 -0.34
CA ALA A 30 2.90 -9.84 -1.36
C ALA A 30 3.11 -10.81 -2.53
N HIS A 31 2.71 -12.08 -2.36
CA HIS A 31 2.87 -13.11 -3.39
C HIS A 31 1.59 -13.21 -4.21
N GLY A 32 1.52 -12.45 -5.31
CA GLY A 32 0.50 -12.68 -6.34
C GLY A 32 0.97 -13.72 -7.37
N ALA A 33 0.07 -14.10 -8.27
CA ALA A 33 0.40 -15.02 -9.36
C ALA A 33 1.51 -14.42 -10.25
N PRO A 34 2.60 -15.15 -10.53
CA PRO A 34 3.67 -14.64 -11.37
C PRO A 34 3.14 -14.39 -12.79
N CYS A 35 3.49 -13.24 -13.36
CA CYS A 35 3.17 -12.95 -14.75
C CYS A 35 4.12 -13.68 -15.69
N GLN A 36 3.60 -14.20 -16.79
CA GLN A 36 4.41 -14.84 -17.82
C GLN A 36 4.79 -13.85 -18.91
N ARG A 37 5.84 -14.18 -19.67
CA ARG A 37 6.23 -13.40 -20.84
C ARG A 37 5.09 -13.41 -21.86
N GLY A 38 4.70 -12.23 -22.34
CA GLY A 38 3.58 -12.04 -23.27
C GLY A 38 2.28 -11.63 -22.57
N ASP A 39 2.18 -11.69 -21.24
CA ASP A 39 0.99 -11.28 -20.53
C ASP A 39 0.75 -9.78 -20.62
N SER A 40 -0.53 -9.41 -20.76
CA SER A 40 -0.97 -8.02 -20.66
C SER A 40 -1.18 -7.63 -19.20
N VAL A 41 -0.45 -6.60 -18.76
CA VAL A 41 -0.44 -6.10 -17.40
C VAL A 41 -0.67 -4.60 -17.37
N TRP A 42 -1.32 -4.13 -16.32
CA TRP A 42 -1.55 -2.71 -16.05
C TRP A 42 -0.55 -2.19 -15.03
N LEU A 43 -0.01 -0.99 -15.25
CA LEU A 43 0.98 -0.38 -14.37
C LEU A 43 0.33 0.61 -13.40
N HIS A 44 0.56 0.44 -12.10
CA HIS A 44 0.18 1.39 -11.07
C HIS A 44 1.11 2.62 -11.05
N GLN A 45 0.52 3.78 -11.31
CA GLN A 45 1.08 5.12 -11.24
C GLN A 45 0.40 5.88 -10.09
N PRO A 46 1.03 5.96 -8.90
CA PRO A 46 0.41 6.57 -7.72
C PRO A 46 0.29 8.09 -7.83
N TYR A 47 1.01 8.71 -8.78
CA TYR A 47 0.96 10.15 -8.99
C TYR A 47 0.04 10.46 -10.17
N PRO A 48 -1.01 11.27 -9.97
CA PRO A 48 -1.88 11.68 -11.05
C PRO A 48 -1.09 12.47 -12.09
N ASN A 49 -1.47 12.32 -13.35
CA ASN A 49 -0.92 13.18 -14.40
C ASN A 49 -1.29 14.64 -14.09
N ARG A 50 -0.33 15.56 -14.28
CA ARG A 50 -0.51 16.99 -13.97
C ARG A 50 -1.78 17.51 -14.62
N GLY A 51 -2.72 17.99 -13.80
CA GLY A 51 -4.01 18.54 -14.26
C GLY A 51 -5.24 17.67 -13.95
N ASN A 52 -5.07 16.43 -13.46
CA ASN A 52 -6.21 15.58 -13.08
C ASN A 52 -6.61 15.78 -11.61
N PHE A 53 -7.91 15.68 -11.33
CA PHE A 53 -8.43 15.63 -9.97
C PHE A 53 -8.00 14.30 -9.32
N SER A 54 -7.04 14.38 -8.39
CA SER A 54 -6.39 13.23 -7.74
C SER A 54 -7.33 12.18 -7.15
N LYS A 55 -8.60 12.50 -6.87
CA LYS A 55 -9.59 11.58 -6.28
C LYS A 55 -10.37 10.76 -7.30
N LEU A 56 -10.42 11.18 -8.56
CA LEU A 56 -11.20 10.51 -9.62
C LEU A 56 -10.32 9.93 -10.74
N ASP A 57 -9.00 10.04 -10.61
CA ASP A 57 -8.05 9.51 -11.58
C ASP A 57 -7.89 7.99 -11.39
N ASN A 58 -7.87 7.23 -12.48
CA ASN A 58 -7.52 5.82 -12.42
C ASN A 58 -5.99 5.72 -12.30
N PRO A 59 -5.43 5.20 -11.20
CA PRO A 59 -3.98 5.14 -11.03
C PRO A 59 -3.35 4.03 -11.89
N TYR A 60 -4.13 3.23 -12.63
CA TYR A 60 -3.61 2.22 -13.54
C TYR A 60 -3.52 2.75 -14.96
N THR A 61 -2.34 2.65 -15.54
CA THR A 61 -2.08 3.07 -16.91
C THR A 61 -1.80 1.86 -17.78
N GLY A 62 -2.36 1.90 -19.00
CA GLY A 62 -1.98 1.14 -20.18
C GLY A 62 -2.07 -0.39 -20.07
N PRO A 63 -2.33 -1.08 -21.19
CA PRO A 63 -1.85 -2.44 -21.34
C PRO A 63 -0.35 -2.40 -21.68
N PHE A 64 0.44 -3.04 -20.83
CA PHE A 64 1.85 -3.33 -21.05
C PHE A 64 2.03 -4.82 -21.26
N GLU A 65 2.99 -5.21 -22.08
CA GLU A 65 3.36 -6.60 -22.29
C GLU A 65 4.59 -6.94 -21.44
N VAL A 66 4.55 -8.06 -20.73
CA VAL A 66 5.72 -8.59 -20.00
C VAL A 66 6.73 -9.16 -20.99
N VAL A 67 7.92 -8.57 -21.03
CA VAL A 67 9.03 -9.01 -21.89
C VAL A 67 9.92 -10.03 -21.17
N GLN A 68 10.11 -9.87 -19.85
CA GLN A 68 10.97 -10.73 -19.05
C GLN A 68 10.52 -10.75 -17.59
N SER A 69 10.58 -11.93 -16.96
CA SER A 69 10.29 -12.16 -15.55
C SER A 69 11.55 -12.67 -14.81
N PRO A 70 12.47 -11.79 -14.39
CA PRO A 70 13.57 -12.19 -13.52
C PRO A 70 13.07 -12.64 -12.13
N PRO A 71 13.84 -13.49 -11.41
CA PRO A 71 13.39 -14.20 -10.20
C PRO A 71 13.20 -13.34 -8.92
N ASN A 72 13.31 -12.01 -9.02
CA ASN A 72 13.40 -11.09 -7.88
C ASN A 72 12.24 -10.09 -7.83
N ASN A 73 11.01 -10.57 -8.09
CA ASN A 73 9.77 -9.77 -8.09
C ASN A 73 9.84 -8.49 -8.94
N THR A 74 10.73 -8.47 -9.92
CA THR A 74 10.81 -7.40 -10.90
C THR A 74 10.46 -7.96 -12.26
N TYR A 75 9.85 -7.13 -13.09
CA TYR A 75 9.39 -7.50 -14.42
C TYR A 75 9.83 -6.41 -15.38
N ARG A 76 10.27 -6.82 -16.57
CA ARG A 76 10.52 -5.88 -17.66
C ARG A 76 9.28 -5.84 -18.53
N ILE A 77 8.69 -4.65 -18.64
CA ILE A 77 7.45 -4.43 -19.38
C ILE A 77 7.67 -3.43 -20.51
N ARG A 78 6.86 -3.53 -21.57
CA ARG A 78 6.83 -2.56 -22.67
C ARG A 78 5.40 -2.18 -23.01
N PRO A 79 5.13 -0.94 -23.49
CA PRO A 79 3.80 -0.57 -23.95
C PRO A 79 3.36 -1.45 -25.12
N VAL A 80 2.13 -1.95 -25.11
CA VAL A 80 1.58 -2.73 -26.25
C VAL A 80 1.48 -1.85 -27.51
N SER A 81 1.14 -0.58 -27.36
CA SER A 81 1.04 0.38 -28.46
C SER A 81 2.37 0.75 -29.12
N GLY A 82 3.50 0.42 -28.49
CA GLY A 82 4.84 0.82 -28.93
C GLY A 82 5.82 -0.35 -28.85
N PRO A 83 5.78 -1.32 -29.79
CA PRO A 83 6.60 -2.52 -29.72
C PRO A 83 8.12 -2.25 -29.84
N PHE A 84 8.48 -1.09 -30.39
CA PHE A 84 9.86 -0.59 -30.50
C PHE A 84 10.32 0.22 -29.29
N THR A 85 9.43 0.54 -28.35
CA THR A 85 9.78 1.24 -27.13
C THR A 85 10.65 0.33 -26.25
N PHE A 86 11.73 0.89 -25.71
CA PHE A 86 12.60 0.14 -24.81
C PHE A 86 11.83 -0.35 -23.58
N PRO A 87 11.95 -1.64 -23.20
CA PRO A 87 11.31 -2.15 -22.02
C PRO A 87 11.97 -1.61 -20.75
N PHE A 88 11.16 -1.32 -19.74
CA PHE A 88 11.61 -0.80 -18.45
C PHE A 88 11.21 -1.76 -17.31
N THR A 89 11.95 -1.68 -16.21
CA THR A 89 11.81 -2.59 -15.06
C THR A 89 10.86 -2.02 -14.02
N VAL A 90 9.92 -2.84 -13.54
CA VAL A 90 8.96 -2.49 -12.49
C VAL A 90 8.84 -3.62 -11.48
N HIS A 91 8.50 -3.29 -10.24
CA HIS A 91 8.23 -4.28 -9.20
C HIS A 91 6.85 -4.92 -9.39
N PHE A 92 6.70 -6.19 -9.03
CA PHE A 92 5.47 -6.98 -9.12
C PHE A 92 4.26 -6.27 -8.49
N ASN A 93 4.43 -5.71 -7.29
CA ASN A 93 3.36 -4.98 -6.58
C ASN A 93 2.81 -3.76 -7.34
N ARG A 94 3.48 -3.30 -8.41
CA ARG A 94 3.01 -2.22 -9.27
C ARG A 94 2.29 -2.73 -10.51
N LEU A 95 2.24 -4.03 -10.72
CA LEU A 95 1.57 -4.67 -11.85
C LEU A 95 0.23 -5.24 -11.41
N LYS A 96 -0.77 -5.09 -12.28
CA LYS A 96 -2.05 -5.78 -12.18
C LYS A 96 -2.24 -6.63 -13.43
N SER A 97 -2.51 -7.92 -13.26
CA SER A 97 -2.77 -8.84 -14.37
C SER A 97 -4.06 -8.46 -15.10
N GLY A 98 -4.06 -8.53 -16.43
CA GLY A 98 -5.21 -8.15 -17.27
C GLY A 98 -6.38 -9.13 -17.29
N LEU A 99 -6.31 -10.26 -16.56
CA LEU A 99 -7.31 -11.34 -16.60
C LEU A 99 -8.45 -11.20 -15.56
N GLU A 100 -8.37 -10.26 -14.64
CA GLU A 100 -9.42 -10.06 -13.63
C GLU A 100 -10.56 -9.19 -14.18
N THR A 101 -11.32 -9.73 -15.14
CA THR A 101 -12.74 -9.34 -15.26
C THR A 101 -13.51 -10.06 -14.16
N SER A 102 -13.53 -9.48 -12.96
CA SER A 102 -14.68 -9.58 -12.07
C SER A 102 -14.57 -8.50 -10.98
N PRO A 103 -15.50 -7.53 -10.92
CA PRO A 103 -15.67 -6.66 -9.77
C PRO A 103 -16.36 -7.44 -8.65
N ASN A 104 -15.74 -8.50 -8.16
CA ASN A 104 -16.11 -9.18 -6.91
C ASN A 104 -15.09 -10.26 -6.57
N THR A 105 -13.84 -9.86 -6.31
CA THR A 105 -13.21 -10.44 -5.13
C THR A 105 -13.59 -9.51 -4.02
N VAL A 106 -14.72 -9.82 -3.36
CA VAL A 106 -14.82 -9.53 -1.94
C VAL A 106 -13.57 -10.17 -1.37
N ILE A 107 -12.53 -9.36 -1.16
CA ILE A 107 -11.64 -9.63 -0.05
C ILE A 107 -12.63 -9.54 1.09
N GLU A 108 -13.20 -10.69 1.48
CA GLU A 108 -13.77 -10.80 2.79
C GLU A 108 -12.55 -10.50 3.65
N ASP A 109 -12.49 -9.25 4.09
CA ASP A 109 -11.82 -8.90 5.31
C ASP A 109 -12.30 -9.97 6.29
N PRO A 110 -11.46 -10.92 6.76
CA PRO A 110 -11.62 -11.22 8.16
C PRO A 110 -11.28 -9.88 8.80
N ILE A 111 -12.32 -9.07 9.06
CA ILE A 111 -12.27 -8.01 10.05
C ILE A 111 -11.42 -8.63 11.16
N PRO A 112 -10.25 -8.07 11.50
CA PRO A 112 -9.55 -8.52 12.66
C PRO A 112 -10.43 -8.13 13.85
N GLU A 113 -11.45 -8.95 14.12
CA GLU A 113 -11.94 -9.11 15.46
C GLU A 113 -10.70 -9.43 16.27
N THR A 114 -10.49 -8.62 17.31
CA THR A 114 -9.32 -8.60 18.18
C THR A 114 -8.09 -7.87 17.63
N GLY A 115 -8.08 -6.55 17.87
CA GLY A 115 -6.84 -5.88 18.22
C GLY A 115 -6.58 -4.53 17.57
N ILE A 116 -7.59 -3.68 17.34
CA ILE A 116 -7.33 -2.25 17.53
C ILE A 116 -6.96 -2.15 19.02
N PRO A 117 -5.70 -1.84 19.41
CA PRO A 117 -5.48 -1.41 20.77
C PRO A 117 -6.39 -0.20 20.91
N VAL A 118 -7.44 -0.36 21.74
CA VAL A 118 -8.23 0.75 22.25
C VAL A 118 -7.18 1.77 22.65
N HIS A 119 -7.04 2.81 21.84
CA HIS A 119 -6.22 3.92 22.25
C HIS A 119 -6.95 4.40 23.48
N ASP A 120 -6.31 4.33 24.65
CA ASP A 120 -6.67 5.28 25.68
C ASP A 120 -6.52 6.62 24.97
N THR A 121 -7.65 7.21 24.58
CA THR A 121 -7.71 8.63 24.27
C THR A 121 -7.23 9.27 25.54
N VAL A 122 -5.93 9.57 25.61
CA VAL A 122 -5.42 10.47 26.63
C VAL A 122 -6.05 11.79 26.25
N GLU A 123 -7.18 12.09 26.91
CA GLU A 123 -7.86 13.37 26.84
C GLU A 123 -6.80 14.43 27.13
N ILE A 124 -6.36 15.13 26.08
CA ILE A 124 -5.53 16.30 26.25
C ILE A 124 -6.41 17.27 27.04
N PRO A 125 -6.06 17.66 28.28
CA PRO A 125 -6.86 18.59 29.03
C PRO A 125 -6.99 19.86 28.20
N ARG A 126 -8.21 20.21 27.81
CA ARG A 126 -8.51 21.51 27.21
C ARG A 126 -8.32 22.55 28.29
N THR A 127 -7.10 23.06 28.46
CA THR A 127 -6.90 24.32 29.19
C THR A 127 -7.58 25.42 28.41
N SER A 128 -8.82 25.73 28.81
CA SER A 128 -9.57 26.87 28.32
C SER A 128 -8.84 28.15 28.76
N PRO A 129 -8.46 29.07 27.85
CA PRO A 129 -8.02 30.39 28.26
C PRO A 129 -9.21 31.15 28.87
N SER A 130 -9.01 31.72 30.07
CA SER A 130 -9.99 32.56 30.77
C SER A 130 -10.38 33.79 29.94
N PRO A 131 -11.64 34.26 30.02
CA PRO A 131 -12.05 35.47 29.32
C PRO A 131 -11.48 36.72 30.03
N HIS A 132 -10.92 37.65 29.24
CA HIS A 132 -10.55 38.97 29.71
C HIS A 132 -11.82 39.80 30.02
N PRO A 133 -11.85 40.56 31.13
CA PRO A 133 -12.94 41.49 31.41
C PRO A 133 -12.82 42.75 30.56
N HIS A 134 -13.99 43.36 30.30
CA HIS A 134 -14.23 44.50 29.42
C HIS A 134 -13.89 45.85 30.07
#